data_AF-A0A3D9BCJ6-F1
#
_entry.id   AF-A0A3D9BCJ6-F1
#
_cell.length_a   1.000
_cell.length_b   1.000
_cell.length_c   1.000
_cell.angle_alpha   90.00
_cell.angle_beta   90.00
_cell.angle_gamma   90.00
#
_symmetry.space_group_name_H-M   'P 1'
#
loop_
_entity.id
_entity.type
_entity.pdbx_description
1 polymer ?
#
loop_
_entity_poly.entity_id
_entity_poly.type
_entity_poly.pdbx_seq_one_letter_code
_entity_poly.pdbx_strand_id
1 'polypeptide(L)'
;MHLLPHQLGGNAVDSNLTPALGNINKKFSQSLELDAIHLAKKAPIEQRKVIWYKFNIEYYNGKVFPKFLFASYGTYSRAGKDWKRNNPIKEFHMSPDYPEIEFQAFDMKANNWDATEMEKTLRVTKGFANVLKQNGGYLNLESIEIKLDSKMNLSTIRNQENLAILSRAKLDNLITF
;
A
#
# COMPACT_ATOMS: atom_id res chain seq x y z
N MET A 1 3.54 -1.08 5.09
CA MET A 1 4.42 -0.80 6.25
C MET A 1 5.44 -1.91 6.36
N HIS A 2 6.70 -1.59 6.66
CA HIS A 2 7.73 -2.60 6.94
C HIS A 2 7.56 -3.12 8.37
N LEU A 3 7.65 -4.45 8.58
CA LEU A 3 7.64 -5.03 9.93
C LEU A 3 9.02 -4.93 10.59
N LEU A 4 10.06 -5.22 9.81
CA LEU A 4 11.46 -4.92 10.09
C LEU A 4 11.90 -3.76 9.16
N PRO A 5 12.35 -2.62 9.72
CA PRO A 5 12.76 -1.48 8.91
C PRO A 5 13.89 -1.81 7.95
N HIS A 6 13.86 -1.25 6.73
CA HIS A 6 14.89 -1.45 5.72
C HIS A 6 16.30 -1.08 6.22
N GLN A 7 16.42 0.00 7.00
CA GLN A 7 17.71 0.42 7.56
C GLN A 7 18.27 -0.57 8.61
N LEU A 8 17.42 -1.43 9.17
CA LEU A 8 17.80 -2.55 10.04
C LEU A 8 17.99 -3.87 9.27
N GLY A 9 17.89 -3.85 7.93
CA GLY A 9 18.08 -5.01 7.07
C GLY A 9 16.79 -5.71 6.63
N GLY A 10 15.61 -5.15 6.93
CA GLY A 10 14.34 -5.69 6.46
C GLY A 10 14.02 -5.28 5.03
N ASN A 11 14.33 -6.14 4.05
CA ASN A 11 13.96 -5.89 2.66
C ASN A 11 12.45 -5.80 2.47
N ALA A 12 12.02 -5.02 1.47
CA ALA A 12 10.62 -4.79 1.13
C ALA A 12 10.02 -5.97 0.33
N VAL A 13 10.08 -7.18 0.88
CA VAL A 13 9.61 -8.39 0.22
C VAL A 13 8.57 -9.10 1.07
N ASP A 14 7.53 -9.60 0.40
CA ASP A 14 6.47 -10.50 0.87
C ASP A 14 6.15 -10.40 2.37
N SER A 15 6.81 -11.23 3.18
CA SER A 15 6.54 -11.43 4.61
C SER A 15 6.94 -10.25 5.51
N ASN A 16 7.70 -9.28 4.99
CA ASN A 16 8.09 -8.09 5.74
C ASN A 16 7.17 -6.88 5.51
N LEU A 17 6.11 -7.06 4.71
CA LEU A 17 5.16 -6.00 4.41
C LEU A 17 3.77 -6.35 4.92
N THR A 18 3.14 -5.37 5.57
CA THR A 18 1.71 -5.41 5.87
C THR A 18 1.00 -4.18 5.29
N PRO A 19 -0.25 -4.33 4.81
CA PRO A 19 -1.12 -3.19 4.58
C PRO A 19 -1.27 -2.39 5.87
N ALA A 20 -1.03 -1.08 5.78
CA ALA A 20 -1.27 -0.14 6.85
C ALA A 20 -1.33 1.27 6.26
N LEU A 21 -2.15 2.13 6.86
CA LEU A 21 -2.21 3.53 6.49
C LEU A 21 -0.87 4.24 6.74
N GLY A 22 -0.56 5.26 5.93
CA GLY A 22 0.72 5.95 6.00
C GLY A 22 1.02 6.58 7.38
N ASN A 23 0.00 6.99 8.11
CA ASN A 23 0.12 7.54 9.46
C ASN A 23 0.60 6.49 10.49
N ILE A 24 0.18 5.23 10.36
CA ILE A 24 0.61 4.11 11.22
C ILE A 24 2.12 3.90 11.05
N ASN A 25 2.58 3.83 9.80
CA ASN A 25 4.00 3.67 9.48
C ASN A 25 4.85 4.81 10.05
N LYS A 26 4.38 6.06 9.97
CA LYS A 26 5.06 7.22 10.56
C LYS A 26 5.17 7.13 12.08
N LYS A 27 4.10 6.71 12.78
CA LYS A 27 4.09 6.55 14.24
C LYS A 27 5.14 5.54 14.71
N PHE A 28 5.21 4.35 14.11
CA PHE A 28 6.25 3.37 14.47
C PHE A 28 7.66 3.89 14.22
N SER A 29 7.86 4.57 13.09
CA SER A 29 9.16 5.15 12.75
C SER A 29 9.63 6.17 13.78
N GLN A 30 8.76 7.12 14.16
CA GLN A 30 9.04 8.19 15.11
C GLN A 30 9.13 7.69 16.55
N SER A 31 8.23 6.78 16.95
CA SER A 31 8.13 6.33 18.32
C SER A 31 9.14 5.24 18.67
N LEU A 32 9.71 4.50 17.70
CA LEU A 32 10.55 3.35 18.02
C LEU A 32 11.72 3.14 17.06
N GLU A 33 11.50 3.15 15.74
CA GLU A 33 12.50 2.67 14.79
C GLU A 33 13.69 3.62 14.65
N LEU A 34 13.48 4.94 14.68
CA LEU A 34 14.57 5.92 14.56
C LEU A 34 15.63 5.75 15.65
N ASP A 35 15.20 5.51 16.89
CA ASP A 35 16.10 5.28 18.02
C ASP A 35 16.88 3.96 17.86
N ALA A 36 16.19 2.90 17.43
CA ALA A 36 16.81 1.60 17.16
C ALA A 36 17.86 1.69 16.03
N ILE A 37 17.51 2.37 14.94
CA ILE A 37 18.40 2.61 13.79
C ILE A 37 19.59 3.46 14.21
N HIS A 38 19.37 4.49 15.03
CA HIS A 38 20.46 5.32 15.53
C HIS A 38 21.46 4.45 16.30
N LEU A 39 20.97 3.67 17.26
CA LEU A 39 21.79 2.82 18.12
C LEU A 39 22.57 1.74 17.35
N ALA A 40 21.99 1.18 16.29
CA ALA A 40 22.60 0.08 15.55
C ALA A 40 23.50 0.53 14.38
N LYS A 41 23.17 1.66 13.74
CA LYS A 41 23.74 2.03 12.42
C LYS A 41 24.28 3.45 12.34
N LYS A 42 23.69 4.43 13.02
CA LYS A 42 24.06 5.85 12.84
C LYS A 42 24.94 6.44 13.93
N ALA A 43 24.93 5.86 15.14
CA ALA A 43 25.83 6.25 16.21
C ALA A 43 27.31 6.09 15.80
N PRO A 44 28.25 6.82 16.43
CA PRO A 44 29.68 6.57 16.30
C PRO A 44 30.02 5.09 16.52
N ILE A 45 31.03 4.57 15.84
CA ILE A 45 31.27 3.12 15.73
C ILE A 45 31.45 2.46 17.10
N GLU A 46 32.09 3.16 18.02
CA GLU A 46 32.36 2.79 19.41
C GLU A 46 31.11 2.80 20.30
N GLN A 47 30.06 3.52 19.88
CA GLN A 47 28.78 3.62 20.59
C GLN A 47 27.72 2.66 20.01
N ARG A 48 27.92 2.16 18.79
CA ARG A 48 26.99 1.22 18.15
C ARG A 48 26.81 -0.03 19.01
N LYS A 49 25.58 -0.49 19.12
CA LYS A 49 25.24 -1.72 19.84
C LYS A 49 24.70 -2.78 18.88
N VAL A 50 24.98 -4.04 19.21
CA VAL A 50 24.23 -5.15 18.62
C VAL A 50 22.84 -5.11 19.24
N ILE A 51 21.82 -4.96 18.40
CA ILE A 51 20.42 -4.89 18.83
C ILE A 51 19.67 -6.15 18.44
N TRP A 52 18.57 -6.40 19.14
CA TRP A 52 17.47 -7.21 18.64
C TRP A 52 16.27 -6.30 18.38
N TYR A 53 15.44 -6.70 17.43
CA TYR A 53 14.18 -6.05 17.10
C TYR A 53 13.11 -7.13 16.95
N LYS A 54 11.93 -6.90 17.51
CA LYS A 54 10.79 -7.83 17.44
C LYS A 54 9.54 -7.07 17.05
N PHE A 55 8.80 -7.61 16.09
CA PHE A 55 7.49 -7.11 15.67
C PHE A 55 6.46 -8.23 15.82
N ASN A 56 5.30 -7.93 16.40
CA ASN A 56 4.13 -8.81 16.44
C ASN A 56 2.96 -8.09 15.77
N ILE A 57 2.15 -8.84 15.03
CA ILE A 57 0.99 -8.33 14.31
C ILE A 57 -0.16 -9.31 14.48
N GLU A 58 -1.35 -8.77 14.70
CA GLU A 58 -2.61 -9.51 14.66
C GLU A 58 -3.53 -8.88 13.64
N TYR A 59 -4.30 -9.70 12.93
CA TYR A 59 -5.20 -9.25 11.87
C TYR A 59 -6.66 -9.38 12.31
N TYR A 60 -7.53 -8.57 11.72
CA TYR A 60 -8.97 -8.83 11.77
C TYR A 60 -9.28 -10.16 11.06
N ASN A 61 -10.29 -10.90 11.56
CA ASN A 61 -10.61 -12.22 11.04
C ASN A 61 -10.91 -12.18 9.52
N GLY A 62 -10.13 -12.93 8.73
CA GLY A 62 -10.26 -12.99 7.27
C GLY A 62 -9.93 -11.69 6.54
N LYS A 63 -9.18 -10.76 7.15
CA LYS A 63 -8.84 -9.46 6.57
C LYS A 63 -7.33 -9.23 6.50
N VAL A 64 -6.95 -8.30 5.62
CA VAL A 64 -5.54 -7.96 5.34
C VAL A 64 -5.00 -6.80 6.17
N PHE A 65 -5.88 -6.06 6.87
CA PHE A 65 -5.47 -4.94 7.72
C PHE A 65 -5.21 -5.40 9.16
N PRO A 66 -4.15 -4.87 9.80
CA PRO A 66 -3.84 -5.21 11.19
C PRO A 66 -4.90 -4.68 12.14
N LYS A 67 -5.22 -5.49 13.14
CA LYS A 67 -6.00 -5.13 14.33
C LYS A 67 -5.08 -4.68 15.47
N PHE A 68 -3.89 -5.26 15.56
CA PHE A 68 -2.91 -4.94 16.60
C PHE A 68 -1.51 -5.00 16.02
N LEU A 69 -0.68 -4.03 16.41
CA LEU A 69 0.71 -3.91 16.02
C LEU A 69 1.52 -3.67 17.30
N PHE A 70 2.58 -4.42 17.51
CA PHE A 70 3.52 -4.25 18.61
C PHE A 70 4.95 -4.38 18.10
N ALA A 71 5.80 -3.42 18.44
CA ALA A 71 7.23 -3.47 18.18
C ALA A 71 8.01 -3.24 19.46
N SER A 72 9.17 -3.87 19.55
CA SER A 72 10.13 -3.68 20.64
C SER A 72 11.55 -3.83 20.12
N TYR A 73 12.48 -3.10 20.71
CA TYR A 73 13.91 -3.32 20.48
C TYR A 73 14.70 -3.23 21.78
N GLY A 74 15.86 -3.87 21.79
CA GLY A 74 16.81 -3.82 22.90
C GLY A 74 18.20 -4.23 22.42
N THR A 75 19.12 -4.42 23.36
CA THR A 75 20.52 -4.76 23.03
C THR A 75 20.85 -6.21 23.38
N TYR A 76 21.94 -6.70 22.81
CA TYR A 76 22.65 -7.84 23.34
C TYR A 76 23.86 -7.39 24.17
N SER A 77 24.13 -8.08 25.27
CA SER A 77 25.38 -7.98 26.01
C SER A 77 26.17 -9.28 25.90
N ARG A 78 27.50 -9.17 25.84
CA ARG A 78 28.37 -10.35 25.86
C ARG A 78 28.57 -10.82 27.30
N ALA A 79 28.20 -12.05 27.59
CA ALA A 79 28.44 -12.73 28.86
C ALA A 79 29.42 -13.89 28.60
N GLY A 80 30.71 -13.62 28.73
CA GLY A 80 31.77 -14.57 28.36
C GLY A 80 31.77 -14.86 26.85
N LYS A 81 31.47 -16.12 26.48
CA LYS A 81 31.41 -16.55 25.07
C LYS A 81 30.02 -16.35 24.44
N ASP A 82 29.00 -16.09 25.25
CA ASP A 82 27.62 -16.06 24.78
C ASP A 82 27.07 -14.63 24.66
N TRP A 83 26.13 -14.46 23.74
CA TRP A 83 25.33 -13.23 23.64
C TRP A 83 24.03 -13.40 24.42
N LYS A 84 23.83 -12.55 25.42
CA LYS A 84 22.59 -12.50 26.19
C LYS A 84 21.71 -11.36 25.69
N ARG A 85 20.44 -11.69 25.41
CA ARG A 85 19.41 -10.69 25.07
C ARG A 85 19.05 -9.89 26.32
N ASN A 86 19.22 -8.57 26.27
CA ASN A 86 18.78 -7.68 27.35
C ASN A 86 17.28 -7.39 27.24
N ASN A 87 16.72 -6.82 28.32
CA ASN A 87 15.35 -6.31 28.32
C ASN A 87 15.12 -5.25 27.23
N PRO A 88 13.87 -5.08 26.76
CA PRO A 88 13.53 -4.02 25.82
C PRO A 88 13.97 -2.66 26.34
N ILE A 89 14.59 -1.86 25.47
CA ILE A 89 14.84 -0.44 25.74
C ILE A 89 13.56 0.34 25.50
N LYS A 90 12.83 -0.01 24.44
CA LYS A 90 11.60 0.67 24.05
C LYS A 90 10.63 -0.31 23.43
N GLU A 91 9.36 -0.05 23.68
CA GLU A 91 8.23 -0.79 23.13
C GLU A 91 7.20 0.22 22.64
N PHE A 92 6.51 -0.12 21.55
CA PHE A 92 5.44 0.70 21.01
C PHE A 92 4.37 -0.21 20.42
N HIS A 93 3.11 0.10 20.70
CA HIS A 93 1.99 -0.66 20.16
C HIS A 93 0.82 0.24 19.83
N MET A 94 -0.05 -0.26 18.97
CA MET A 94 -1.33 0.37 18.66
C MET A 94 -2.32 -0.64 18.09
N SER A 95 -3.60 -0.33 18.30
CA SER A 95 -4.73 -1.08 17.74
C SER A 95 -5.49 -0.17 16.78
N PRO A 96 -5.11 -0.10 15.49
CA PRO A 96 -5.82 0.73 14.54
C PRO A 96 -7.21 0.15 14.24
N ASP A 97 -8.18 1.04 14.06
CA ASP A 97 -9.48 0.66 13.52
C ASP A 97 -9.33 0.10 12.11
N TYR A 98 -10.26 -0.78 11.73
CA TYR A 98 -10.32 -1.23 10.36
C TYR A 98 -10.59 -0.01 9.45
N PRO A 99 -9.80 0.22 8.38
CA PRO A 99 -10.03 1.38 7.54
C PRO A 99 -11.37 1.25 6.82
N GLU A 100 -12.27 2.19 7.09
CA GLU A 100 -13.45 2.40 6.25
C GLU A 100 -12.98 3.10 4.99
N ILE A 101 -12.88 2.34 3.90
CA ILE A 101 -12.59 2.88 2.58
C ILE A 101 -13.93 3.12 1.92
N GLU A 102 -14.44 4.35 2.02
CA GLU A 102 -15.55 4.78 1.18
C GLU A 102 -15.02 4.92 -0.25
N PHE A 103 -15.26 3.91 -1.06
CA PHE A 103 -14.98 3.95 -2.48
C PHE A 103 -16.25 4.37 -3.23
N GLN A 104 -16.23 5.56 -3.81
CA GLN A 104 -17.26 5.96 -4.75
C GLN A 104 -16.89 5.42 -6.13
N ALA A 105 -17.70 4.48 -6.63
CA ALA A 105 -17.52 3.98 -7.98
C ALA A 105 -17.65 5.08 -9.02
N PHE A 106 -16.84 4.98 -10.05
CA PHE A 106 -16.92 5.91 -11.17
C PHE A 106 -18.16 5.60 -12.00
N ASP A 107 -19.14 6.51 -11.91
CA ASP A 107 -20.35 6.44 -12.71
C ASP A 107 -20.02 6.79 -14.17
N MET A 108 -19.93 5.75 -15.01
CA MET A 108 -19.64 5.85 -16.44
C MET A 108 -20.78 6.53 -17.22
N LYS A 109 -21.99 6.55 -16.66
CA LYS A 109 -23.15 7.22 -17.26
C LYS A 109 -23.10 8.71 -16.99
N ALA A 110 -22.85 9.11 -15.75
CA ALA A 110 -22.64 10.51 -15.39
C ALA A 110 -21.34 11.07 -15.98
N ASN A 111 -20.28 10.25 -16.02
CA ASN A 111 -18.97 10.57 -16.60
C ASN A 111 -18.36 11.87 -16.03
N ASN A 112 -18.51 12.09 -14.72
CA ASN A 112 -18.25 13.39 -14.08
C ASN A 112 -16.79 13.66 -13.74
N TRP A 113 -15.93 12.64 -13.65
CA TRP A 113 -14.52 12.80 -13.30
C TRP A 113 -13.73 13.45 -14.43
N ASP A 114 -12.56 14.00 -14.12
CA ASP A 114 -11.64 14.43 -15.16
C ASP A 114 -10.81 13.25 -15.72
N ALA A 115 -10.20 13.43 -16.89
CA ALA A 115 -9.45 12.36 -17.55
C ALA A 115 -8.19 11.93 -16.78
N THR A 116 -7.61 12.80 -15.95
CA THR A 116 -6.44 12.48 -15.11
C THR A 116 -6.85 11.62 -13.91
N GLU A 117 -8.01 11.89 -13.32
CA GLU A 117 -8.61 11.06 -12.27
C GLU A 117 -8.98 9.67 -12.82
N MET A 118 -9.56 9.61 -14.02
CA MET A 118 -9.84 8.34 -14.71
C MET A 118 -8.57 7.55 -15.01
N GLU A 119 -7.54 8.20 -15.57
CA GLU A 119 -6.25 7.56 -15.85
C GLU A 119 -5.67 6.91 -14.59
N LYS A 120 -5.61 7.65 -13.48
CA LYS A 120 -4.99 7.17 -12.24
C LYS A 120 -5.81 6.06 -11.58
N THR A 121 -7.12 6.23 -11.52
CA THR A 121 -7.99 5.32 -10.78
C THR A 121 -8.26 4.03 -11.56
N LEU A 122 -8.58 4.17 -12.84
CA LEU A 122 -8.86 3.02 -13.70
C LEU A 122 -7.57 2.39 -14.22
N ARG A 123 -6.43 3.06 -14.15
CA ARG A 123 -5.13 2.61 -14.69
C ARG A 123 -5.14 2.41 -16.21
N VAL A 124 -6.03 3.11 -16.89
CA VAL A 124 -6.03 3.21 -18.36
C VAL A 124 -5.07 4.30 -18.81
N THR A 125 -4.72 4.32 -20.08
CA THR A 125 -3.83 5.36 -20.62
C THR A 125 -4.52 6.74 -20.66
N LYS A 126 -3.78 7.83 -20.47
CA LYS A 126 -4.31 9.20 -20.60
C LYS A 126 -5.08 9.46 -21.89
N GLY A 127 -4.58 8.95 -23.02
CA GLY A 127 -5.25 9.07 -24.31
C GLY A 127 -6.63 8.41 -24.30
N PHE A 128 -6.72 7.19 -23.78
CA PHE A 128 -7.97 6.46 -23.65
C PHE A 128 -8.95 7.14 -22.68
N ALA A 129 -8.46 7.62 -21.53
CA ALA A 129 -9.26 8.38 -20.57
C ALA A 129 -9.84 9.67 -21.17
N ASN A 130 -9.09 10.38 -22.00
CA ASN A 130 -9.60 11.57 -22.70
C ASN A 130 -10.75 11.21 -23.65
N VAL A 131 -10.64 10.13 -24.41
CA VAL A 131 -11.71 9.71 -25.33
C VAL A 131 -12.95 9.27 -24.55
N LEU A 132 -12.78 8.53 -23.44
CA LEU A 132 -13.88 8.18 -22.53
C LEU A 132 -14.61 9.44 -22.02
N LYS A 133 -13.84 10.40 -21.49
CA LYS A 133 -14.40 11.64 -20.95
C LYS A 133 -15.18 12.43 -22.01
N GLN A 134 -14.66 12.52 -23.23
CA GLN A 134 -15.29 13.31 -24.29
C GLN A 134 -16.60 12.72 -24.80
N ASN A 135 -16.80 11.40 -24.68
CA ASN A 135 -17.94 10.72 -25.31
C ASN A 135 -19.04 10.30 -24.33
N GLY A 136 -18.71 9.95 -23.08
CA GLY A 136 -19.62 9.80 -21.94
C GLY A 136 -20.95 9.03 -22.15
N GLY A 137 -21.81 9.08 -21.13
CA GLY A 137 -23.16 8.51 -21.20
C GLY A 137 -23.17 7.02 -21.50
N TYR A 138 -22.23 6.26 -20.93
CA TYR A 138 -22.13 4.83 -21.15
C TYR A 138 -23.13 4.10 -20.25
N LEU A 139 -23.85 3.13 -20.80
CA LEU A 139 -24.88 2.35 -20.08
C LEU A 139 -24.37 0.97 -19.68
N ASN A 140 -23.30 0.50 -20.31
CA ASN A 140 -22.62 -0.76 -20.05
C ASN A 140 -21.28 -0.80 -20.83
N LEU A 141 -20.49 -1.87 -20.65
CA LEU A 141 -19.21 -2.06 -21.36
C LEU A 141 -19.38 -2.12 -22.89
N GLU A 142 -20.43 -2.78 -23.38
CA GLU A 142 -20.72 -2.86 -24.81
C GLU A 142 -20.96 -1.47 -25.43
N SER A 143 -21.67 -0.58 -24.71
CA SER A 143 -21.88 0.80 -25.14
C SER A 143 -20.58 1.62 -25.18
N ILE A 144 -19.59 1.27 -24.36
CA ILE A 144 -18.25 1.86 -24.44
C ILE A 144 -17.59 1.43 -25.74
N GLU A 145 -17.53 0.11 -26.00
CA GLU A 145 -16.90 -0.43 -27.21
C GLU A 145 -17.53 0.18 -28.47
N ILE A 146 -18.85 0.15 -28.59
CA ILE A 146 -19.57 0.71 -29.75
C ILE A 146 -19.28 2.20 -29.93
N LYS A 147 -19.33 3.00 -28.85
CA LYS A 147 -19.09 4.45 -28.95
C LYS A 147 -17.63 4.76 -29.29
N LEU A 148 -16.69 4.05 -28.66
CA LEU A 148 -15.27 4.30 -28.82
C LEU A 148 -14.71 3.80 -30.16
N ASP A 149 -15.27 2.74 -30.75
CA ASP A 149 -14.81 2.20 -32.04
C ASP A 149 -14.90 3.26 -33.16
N SER A 150 -15.90 4.15 -33.07
CA SER A 150 -16.06 5.29 -33.98
C SER A 150 -15.04 6.44 -33.77
N LYS A 151 -14.26 6.40 -32.68
CA LYS A 151 -13.37 7.49 -32.24
C LYS A 151 -11.90 7.10 -32.20
N MET A 152 -11.61 5.81 -32.07
CA MET A 152 -10.26 5.28 -31.99
C MET A 152 -10.21 3.83 -32.41
N ASN A 153 -9.06 3.39 -32.93
CA ASN A 153 -8.88 1.99 -33.30
C ASN A 153 -8.77 1.08 -32.06
N LEU A 154 -9.85 0.39 -31.72
CA LEU A 154 -9.90 -0.54 -30.58
C LEU A 154 -9.13 -1.84 -30.81
N SER A 155 -8.73 -2.15 -32.06
CA SER A 155 -7.97 -3.36 -32.39
C SER A 155 -6.49 -3.29 -32.00
N THR A 156 -5.99 -2.12 -31.57
CA THR A 156 -4.61 -2.00 -31.11
C THR A 156 -4.45 -2.70 -29.76
N ILE A 157 -3.31 -3.37 -29.55
CA ILE A 157 -2.99 -4.08 -28.29
C ILE A 157 -3.26 -3.19 -27.07
N ARG A 158 -2.78 -1.94 -27.12
CA ARG A 158 -2.92 -0.96 -26.04
C ARG A 158 -4.39 -0.62 -25.72
N ASN A 159 -5.28 -0.59 -26.71
CA ASN A 159 -6.69 -0.28 -26.46
C ASN A 159 -7.47 -1.51 -26.00
N GLN A 160 -7.10 -2.70 -26.47
CA GLN A 160 -7.63 -3.96 -25.93
C GLN A 160 -7.24 -4.13 -24.46
N GLU A 161 -6.01 -3.77 -24.07
CA GLU A 161 -5.57 -3.74 -22.67
C GLU A 161 -6.42 -2.77 -21.84
N ASN A 162 -6.69 -1.54 -22.33
CA ASN A 162 -7.55 -0.59 -21.64
C ASN A 162 -9.00 -1.11 -21.47
N LEU A 163 -9.56 -1.80 -22.47
CA LEU A 163 -10.89 -2.41 -22.38
C LEU A 163 -10.93 -3.57 -21.38
N ALA A 164 -9.89 -4.40 -21.35
CA ALA A 164 -9.76 -5.46 -20.36
C ALA A 164 -9.67 -4.89 -18.93
N ILE A 165 -8.94 -3.78 -18.77
CA ILE A 165 -8.85 -3.04 -17.50
C ILE A 165 -10.24 -2.53 -17.08
N LEU A 166 -11.03 -1.94 -17.98
CA LEU A 166 -12.39 -1.50 -17.66
C LEU A 166 -13.32 -2.67 -17.28
N SER A 167 -13.21 -3.78 -17.99
CA SER A 167 -13.96 -5.00 -17.68
C SER A 167 -13.64 -5.50 -16.27
N ARG A 168 -12.36 -5.47 -15.90
CA ARG A 168 -11.92 -5.82 -14.55
C ARG A 168 -12.38 -4.79 -13.52
N ALA A 169 -12.29 -3.50 -13.84
CA ALA A 169 -12.76 -2.42 -12.99
C ALA A 169 -14.25 -2.56 -12.66
N LYS A 170 -15.08 -3.00 -13.61
CA LYS A 170 -16.50 -3.31 -13.34
C LYS A 170 -16.65 -4.46 -12.33
N LEU A 171 -15.90 -5.54 -12.50
CA LEU A 171 -15.95 -6.70 -11.59
C LEU A 171 -15.51 -6.35 -10.17
N ASP A 172 -14.53 -5.44 -10.05
CA ASP A 172 -14.01 -4.95 -8.78
C ASP A 172 -14.86 -3.80 -8.20
N ASN A 173 -16.04 -3.50 -8.79
CA ASN A 173 -16.93 -2.39 -8.44
C ASN A 173 -16.27 -1.01 -8.47
N LEU A 174 -15.21 -0.84 -9.27
CA LEU A 174 -14.51 0.42 -9.47
C LEU A 174 -15.29 1.39 -10.37
N ILE A 175 -16.14 0.85 -11.27
CA ILE A 175 -17.01 1.60 -12.16
C ILE A 175 -18.45 1.09 -12.07
N THR A 176 -19.41 1.99 -12.25
CA THR A 176 -20.85 1.71 -12.38
C THR A 176 -21.42 2.34 -13.65
N PHE A 177 -22.65 1.99 -14.01
CA PHE A 177 -23.35 2.50 -15.18
C PHE A 177 -24.79 2.90 -14.80
#